data_AF-A0A8D2QU41-F1
#
_entry.id   AF-A0A8D2QU41-F1
#
_cell.length_a   1.000
_cell.length_b   1.000
_cell.length_c   1.000
_cell.angle_alpha   90.00
_cell.angle_beta   90.00
_cell.angle_gamma   90.00
#
_symmetry.space_group_name_H-M   'P 1'
#
loop_
_entity.id
_entity.type
_entity.pdbx_description
1 polymer ?
#
loop_
_entity_poly.entity_id
_entity_poly.type
_entity_poly.pdbx_seq_one_letter_code
_entity_poly.pdbx_strand_id
1 'polypeptide(L)'
;MVDLNVYKDPELVKKTMDVKRPRFDASLVLLTRRFMALLKKAPDGVLDLNEVATTLGVRKRRVYDITNVLDGIHLIRKRSKNLIQWIGNNLDQVVGKAPEQQNLRDELSDLSAMEEALDELIKNCAHQIFELIDDKENAKLAYVTYQDIRSIQAFQEQIVIAIKAPEETKLEIPVPKDDHIEVHVKSTKGPIDVYLCEVEKEKPGAKTCEDTDTVTSESETDTSFYPDEVRSPMEEKKPFEMPD
;
A
#
# COMPACT_ATOMS: atom_id res chain seq x y z
N MET A 1 84.27 6.88 -69.54
CA MET A 1 84.58 5.83 -68.56
C MET A 1 84.07 6.36 -67.22
N VAL A 2 82.75 6.17 -66.94
CA VAL A 2 82.15 5.14 -66.05
C VAL A 2 82.61 5.28 -64.59
N ASP A 3 81.79 5.25 -63.54
CA ASP A 3 80.33 5.04 -63.30
C ASP A 3 80.06 5.64 -61.89
N LEU A 4 79.08 6.51 -61.64
CA LEU A 4 77.66 6.27 -61.27
C LEU A 4 77.35 5.09 -60.32
N ASN A 5 76.69 5.43 -59.19
CA ASN A 5 75.70 4.70 -58.38
C ASN A 5 75.71 3.16 -58.37
N VAL A 6 75.47 2.57 -57.18
CA VAL A 6 74.33 1.67 -56.95
C VAL A 6 74.24 1.29 -55.46
N TYR A 7 73.05 1.53 -54.91
CA TYR A 7 72.51 0.97 -53.67
C TYR A 7 72.72 -0.54 -53.58
N LYS A 8 73.05 -1.06 -52.39
CA LYS A 8 72.73 -2.44 -52.04
C LYS A 8 72.45 -2.56 -50.55
N ASP A 9 71.16 -2.70 -50.22
CA ASP A 9 70.64 -3.05 -48.90
C ASP A 9 71.30 -4.29 -48.31
N PRO A 10 71.50 -4.35 -46.98
CA PRO A 10 71.51 -5.62 -46.27
C PRO A 10 70.13 -5.91 -45.67
N GLU A 11 69.68 -7.11 -46.00
CA GLU A 11 68.44 -7.81 -45.66
C GLU A 11 67.90 -7.60 -44.23
N LEU A 12 66.60 -7.31 -44.17
CA LEU A 12 65.74 -7.44 -43.00
C LEU A 12 65.63 -8.91 -42.56
N VAL A 13 66.47 -9.33 -41.62
CA VAL A 13 66.23 -10.54 -40.82
C VAL A 13 65.12 -10.23 -39.81
N LYS A 14 63.89 -10.64 -40.12
CA LYS A 14 62.75 -10.62 -39.19
C LYS A 14 63.00 -11.58 -38.03
N LYS A 15 63.67 -11.11 -36.98
CA LYS A 15 63.68 -11.76 -35.68
C LYS A 15 62.34 -11.50 -35.02
N THR A 16 61.43 -12.47 -35.06
CA THR A 16 60.19 -12.46 -34.27
C THR A 16 60.55 -12.31 -32.80
N MET A 17 60.34 -11.12 -32.26
CA MET A 17 60.50 -10.85 -30.83
C MET A 17 59.38 -11.57 -30.10
N ASP A 18 59.75 -12.55 -29.28
CA ASP A 18 58.86 -13.15 -28.29
C ASP A 18 58.52 -12.06 -27.25
N VAL A 19 57.40 -11.38 -27.47
CA VAL A 19 56.85 -10.40 -26.53
C VAL A 19 56.35 -11.17 -25.32
N LYS A 20 57.16 -11.22 -24.26
CA LYS A 20 56.76 -11.75 -22.96
C LYS A 20 55.55 -10.96 -22.45
N ARG A 21 54.37 -11.56 -22.57
CA ARG A 21 53.11 -11.02 -22.02
C ARG A 21 53.27 -10.86 -20.50
N PRO A 22 52.91 -9.71 -19.91
CA PRO A 22 52.95 -9.52 -18.46
C PRO A 22 52.17 -10.62 -17.73
N ARG A 23 52.76 -11.18 -16.67
CA ARG A 23 52.17 -12.29 -15.87
C ARG A 23 50.77 -11.97 -15.31
N PHE A 24 50.41 -10.69 -15.26
CA PHE A 24 49.14 -10.18 -14.74
C PHE A 24 47.93 -10.51 -15.64
N ASP A 25 48.14 -10.70 -16.94
CA ASP A 25 47.07 -10.96 -17.92
C ASP A 25 46.43 -12.34 -17.76
N ALA A 26 47.08 -13.24 -17.02
CA ALA A 26 46.59 -14.58 -16.68
C ALA A 26 46.26 -14.74 -15.17
N SER A 27 46.14 -13.62 -14.44
CA SER A 27 45.83 -13.65 -13.01
C SER A 27 44.41 -14.17 -12.75
N LEU A 28 44.25 -14.95 -11.67
CA LEU A 28 42.94 -15.48 -11.30
C LEU A 28 41.93 -14.37 -11.03
N VAL A 29 42.37 -13.24 -10.46
CA VAL A 29 41.52 -12.06 -10.20
C VAL A 29 40.91 -11.51 -11.49
N LEU A 30 41.71 -11.36 -12.56
CA LEU A 30 41.20 -10.88 -13.85
C LEU A 30 40.23 -11.90 -14.48
N LEU A 31 40.54 -13.19 -14.37
CA LEU A 31 39.65 -14.25 -14.84
C LEU A 31 38.34 -14.28 -14.07
N THR A 32 38.35 -14.09 -12.75
CA THR A 32 37.15 -14.00 -11.91
C THR A 32 36.31 -12.79 -12.31
N ARG A 33 36.90 -11.61 -12.56
CA ARG A 33 36.14 -10.45 -13.03
C ARG A 33 35.44 -10.71 -14.36
N ARG A 34 36.14 -11.29 -15.33
CA ARG A 34 35.56 -11.64 -16.63
C ARG A 34 34.51 -12.75 -16.52
N PHE A 35 34.75 -13.74 -15.66
CA PHE A 35 33.79 -14.80 -15.34
C PHE A 35 32.49 -14.22 -14.76
N MET A 36 32.59 -13.31 -13.80
CA MET A 36 31.42 -12.63 -13.22
C MET A 36 30.66 -11.78 -14.24
N ALA A 37 31.35 -11.20 -15.22
CA ALA A 37 30.70 -10.48 -16.33
C ALA A 37 29.92 -11.43 -17.26
N LEU A 38 30.46 -12.60 -17.57
CA LEU A 38 29.74 -13.63 -18.34
C LEU A 38 28.53 -14.14 -17.56
N LEU A 39 28.68 -14.32 -16.25
CA LEU A 39 27.61 -14.76 -15.37
C LEU A 39 26.43 -13.78 -15.34
N LYS A 40 26.70 -12.48 -15.47
CA LYS A 40 25.68 -11.42 -15.55
C LYS A 40 24.90 -11.41 -16.85
N LYS A 41 25.60 -11.72 -17.95
CA LYS A 41 24.98 -11.72 -19.29
C LYS A 41 24.17 -13.00 -19.55
N ALA A 42 24.44 -14.06 -18.80
CA ALA A 42 23.80 -15.35 -19.01
C ALA A 42 22.32 -15.35 -18.57
N PRO A 43 21.40 -15.86 -19.39
CA PRO A 43 20.00 -16.01 -19.01
C PRO A 43 19.86 -16.98 -17.82
N ASP A 44 18.96 -16.66 -16.89
CA ASP A 44 18.68 -17.43 -15.66
C ASP A 44 19.88 -17.69 -14.74
N GLY A 45 20.98 -16.95 -14.93
CA GLY A 45 22.23 -17.10 -14.19
C GLY A 45 22.93 -18.44 -14.40
N VAL A 46 22.67 -19.13 -15.53
CA VAL A 46 23.24 -20.45 -15.85
C VAL A 46 24.43 -20.31 -16.80
N LEU A 47 25.59 -20.92 -16.49
CA LEU A 47 26.75 -20.95 -17.39
C LEU A 47 27.24 -22.34 -17.72
N ASP A 48 27.63 -22.50 -18.98
CA ASP A 48 28.42 -23.63 -19.45
C ASP A 48 29.93 -23.39 -19.24
N LEU A 49 30.55 -24.26 -18.45
CA LEU A 49 31.98 -24.22 -18.16
C LEU A 49 32.87 -24.40 -19.41
N ASN A 50 32.39 -25.05 -20.47
CA ASN A 50 33.10 -25.17 -21.76
C ASN A 50 33.13 -23.84 -22.51
N GLU A 51 31.99 -23.16 -22.55
CA GLU A 51 31.85 -21.87 -23.21
C GLU A 51 32.68 -20.82 -22.49
N VAL A 52 32.65 -20.82 -21.15
CA VAL A 52 33.47 -19.95 -20.31
C VAL A 52 34.96 -20.19 -20.55
N ALA A 53 35.42 -21.45 -20.60
CA ALA A 53 36.82 -21.77 -20.85
C ALA A 53 37.29 -21.24 -22.22
N THR A 54 36.45 -21.39 -23.24
CA THR A 54 36.70 -20.88 -24.61
C THR A 54 36.72 -19.35 -24.63
N THR A 55 35.74 -18.70 -24.00
CA THR A 55 35.57 -17.24 -23.98
C THR A 55 36.68 -16.54 -23.19
N LEU A 56 37.11 -17.12 -22.08
CA LEU A 56 38.22 -16.60 -21.28
C LEU A 56 39.59 -16.97 -21.87
N GLY A 57 39.65 -17.87 -22.85
CA GLY A 57 40.89 -18.35 -23.45
C GLY A 57 41.77 -19.14 -22.48
N VAL A 58 41.16 -19.86 -21.53
CA VAL A 58 41.88 -20.59 -20.46
C VAL A 58 41.50 -22.06 -20.42
N ARG A 59 42.40 -22.87 -19.84
CA ARG A 59 42.13 -24.29 -19.57
C ARG A 59 41.03 -24.45 -18.52
N LYS A 60 40.19 -25.50 -18.64
CA LYS A 60 39.13 -25.84 -17.66
C LYS A 60 39.58 -25.83 -16.20
N ARG A 61 40.83 -26.19 -15.94
CA ARG A 61 41.42 -26.15 -14.60
C ARG A 61 41.29 -24.77 -13.94
N ARG A 62 41.44 -23.68 -14.68
CA ARG A 62 41.32 -22.30 -14.15
C ARG A 62 39.88 -21.92 -13.85
N VAL A 63 38.93 -22.42 -14.65
CA VAL A 63 37.50 -22.25 -14.36
C VAL A 63 37.15 -22.94 -13.03
N TYR A 64 37.70 -24.13 -12.77
CA TYR A 64 37.49 -24.82 -11.50
C TYR A 64 38.08 -24.09 -10.28
N ASP A 65 39.20 -23.37 -10.45
CA ASP A 65 39.72 -22.53 -9.36
C ASP A 65 38.69 -21.47 -8.93
N ILE A 66 37.95 -20.88 -9.89
CA ILE A 66 36.92 -19.87 -9.64
C ILE A 66 35.67 -20.54 -9.06
N THR A 67 35.16 -21.61 -9.69
CA THR A 67 33.93 -22.26 -9.24
C THR A 67 34.08 -22.89 -7.87
N ASN A 68 35.24 -23.45 -7.52
CA ASN A 68 35.43 -24.06 -6.19
C ASN A 68 35.35 -23.02 -5.07
N VAL A 69 35.86 -21.80 -5.31
CA VAL A 69 35.73 -20.71 -4.34
C VAL A 69 34.27 -20.29 -4.24
N LEU A 70 33.59 -20.06 -5.36
CA LEU A 70 32.18 -19.64 -5.39
C LEU A 70 31.23 -20.70 -4.79
N ASP A 71 31.51 -21.98 -4.99
CA ASP A 71 30.78 -23.11 -4.41
C ASP A 71 31.07 -23.25 -2.91
N GLY A 72 32.33 -23.00 -2.51
CA GLY A 72 32.75 -22.98 -1.10
C GLY A 72 32.09 -21.87 -0.28
N ILE A 73 31.70 -20.77 -0.92
CA ILE A 73 30.87 -19.69 -0.31
C ILE A 73 29.38 -19.81 -0.69
N HIS A 74 28.98 -20.91 -1.31
CA HIS A 74 27.60 -21.25 -1.65
C HIS A 74 26.85 -20.24 -2.55
N LEU A 75 27.58 -19.50 -3.39
CA LEU A 75 26.97 -18.55 -4.34
C LEU A 75 26.59 -19.19 -5.68
N ILE A 76 27.03 -20.43 -5.94
CA ILE A 76 26.68 -21.19 -7.15
C ILE A 76 26.18 -22.59 -6.80
N ARG A 77 25.34 -23.16 -7.67
CA ARG A 77 24.88 -24.56 -7.66
C ARG A 77 25.40 -25.26 -8.89
N LYS A 78 25.76 -26.53 -8.75
CA LYS A 78 25.93 -27.42 -9.89
C LYS A 78 24.56 -27.89 -10.42
N ARG A 79 24.20 -27.53 -11.66
CA ARG A 79 22.99 -28.03 -12.35
C ARG A 79 23.29 -29.31 -13.12
N SER A 80 24.44 -29.38 -13.78
CA SER A 80 24.90 -30.58 -14.50
C SER A 80 26.44 -30.65 -14.52
N LYS A 81 27.02 -31.64 -15.23
CA LYS A 81 28.48 -31.79 -15.30
C LYS A 81 29.19 -30.54 -15.85
N ASN A 82 28.56 -29.86 -16.81
CA ASN A 82 29.12 -28.67 -17.45
C ASN A 82 28.34 -27.38 -17.14
N LEU A 83 27.19 -27.47 -16.46
CA LEU A 83 26.35 -26.31 -16.15
C LEU A 83 26.38 -25.98 -14.66
N ILE A 84 26.64 -24.72 -14.37
CA ILE A 84 26.48 -24.14 -13.04
C ILE A 84 25.39 -23.07 -13.09
N GLN A 85 24.77 -22.79 -11.94
CA GLN A 85 23.81 -21.71 -11.81
C GLN A 85 24.19 -20.82 -10.62
N TRP A 86 24.06 -19.52 -10.78
CA TRP A 86 24.13 -18.57 -9.68
C TRP A 86 22.94 -18.73 -8.71
N ILE A 87 23.22 -18.87 -7.42
CA ILE A 87 22.21 -18.87 -6.34
C ILE A 87 22.34 -17.61 -5.46
N GLY A 88 23.41 -16.85 -5.60
CA GLY A 88 23.62 -15.65 -4.79
C GLY A 88 22.47 -14.65 -4.92
N ASN A 89 22.03 -14.12 -3.81
CA ASN A 89 21.09 -13.01 -3.73
C ASN A 89 21.70 -11.81 -4.47
N ASN A 90 21.06 -11.39 -5.56
CA ASN A 90 21.40 -10.23 -6.38
C ASN A 90 22.82 -10.20 -6.98
N LEU A 91 22.99 -10.85 -8.13
CA LEU A 91 24.12 -10.59 -9.03
C LEU A 91 24.17 -9.10 -9.49
N ASP A 92 23.00 -8.47 -9.49
CA ASP A 92 22.74 -7.07 -9.83
C ASP A 92 23.30 -6.06 -8.81
N GLN A 93 23.47 -6.43 -7.54
CA GLN A 93 24.09 -5.55 -6.53
C GLN A 93 25.61 -5.36 -6.78
N VAL A 94 26.26 -6.29 -7.50
CA VAL A 94 27.72 -6.25 -7.70
C VAL A 94 28.15 -5.42 -8.90
N VAL A 95 27.29 -5.20 -9.92
CA VAL A 95 27.55 -4.29 -11.05
C VAL A 95 26.20 -3.83 -11.60
N GLY A 96 25.63 -2.78 -11.01
CA GLY A 96 24.71 -1.85 -11.66
C GLY A 96 23.40 -2.40 -12.24
N LYS A 97 22.41 -2.63 -11.38
CA LYS A 97 21.04 -2.16 -11.66
C LYS A 97 20.62 -1.17 -10.58
N ALA A 98 20.93 0.10 -10.82
CA ALA A 98 20.49 1.22 -9.98
C ALA A 98 19.03 1.67 -10.21
N PRO A 99 18.43 1.63 -11.43
CA PRO A 99 17.16 2.36 -11.64
C PRO A 99 15.92 1.62 -11.14
N GLU A 100 15.77 0.31 -11.37
CA GLU A 100 14.56 -0.43 -10.94
C GLU A 100 14.47 -0.54 -9.41
N GLN A 101 15.60 -0.74 -8.74
CA GLN A 101 15.65 -0.75 -7.27
C GLN A 101 15.41 0.64 -6.69
N GLN A 102 15.89 1.70 -7.35
CA GLN A 102 15.63 3.07 -6.92
C GLN A 102 14.14 3.41 -7.08
N ASN A 103 13.53 3.10 -8.23
CA ASN A 103 12.11 3.33 -8.47
C ASN A 103 11.22 2.63 -7.43
N LEU A 104 11.52 1.37 -7.09
CA LEU A 104 10.81 0.64 -6.05
C LEU A 104 11.03 1.24 -4.65
N ARG A 105 12.22 1.80 -4.39
CA ARG A 105 12.50 2.50 -3.12
C ARG A 105 11.76 3.82 -3.03
N ASP A 106 11.66 4.54 -4.14
CA ASP A 106 10.92 5.79 -4.25
C ASP A 106 9.41 5.51 -4.08
N GLU A 107 8.87 4.49 -4.75
CA GLU A 107 7.47 4.06 -4.60
C GLU A 107 7.15 3.63 -3.17
N LEU A 108 8.05 2.89 -2.50
CA LEU A 108 7.88 2.55 -1.09
C LEU A 108 7.91 3.79 -0.19
N SER A 109 8.74 4.79 -0.51
CA SER A 109 8.79 6.05 0.23
C SER A 109 7.50 6.85 0.05
N ASP A 110 6.97 6.91 -1.17
CA ASP A 110 5.73 7.61 -1.49
C ASP A 110 4.53 6.94 -0.80
N LEU A 111 4.48 5.60 -0.83
CA LEU A 111 3.45 4.84 -0.11
C LEU A 111 3.52 5.03 1.39
N SER A 112 4.73 5.04 1.97
CA SER A 112 4.92 5.30 3.40
C SER A 112 4.47 6.71 3.80
N ALA A 113 4.74 7.71 2.97
CA ALA A 113 4.29 9.08 3.21
C ALA A 113 2.76 9.21 3.11
N MET A 114 2.14 8.48 2.18
CA MET A 114 0.69 8.43 2.04
C MET A 114 0.04 7.75 3.25
N GLU A 115 0.61 6.64 3.74
CA GLU A 115 0.16 5.96 4.95
C GLU A 115 0.21 6.90 6.17
N GLU A 116 1.34 7.60 6.37
CA GLU A 116 1.50 8.55 7.46
C GLU A 116 0.47 9.70 7.39
N ALA A 117 0.21 10.24 6.19
CA ALA A 117 -0.81 11.26 5.99
C ALA A 117 -2.23 10.75 6.30
N LEU A 118 -2.55 9.50 5.94
CA LEU A 118 -3.85 8.89 6.26
C LEU A 118 -4.01 8.67 7.77
N ASP A 119 -2.95 8.20 8.44
CA ASP A 119 -2.95 8.03 9.89
C ASP A 119 -3.13 9.36 10.63
N GLU A 120 -2.51 10.45 10.15
CA GLU A 120 -2.76 11.78 10.69
C GLU A 120 -4.22 12.22 10.53
N LEU A 121 -4.83 11.96 9.37
CA LEU A 121 -6.25 12.28 9.13
C LEU A 121 -7.18 11.47 10.03
N ILE A 122 -6.93 10.17 10.19
CA ILE A 122 -7.69 9.29 11.10
C ILE A 122 -7.58 9.81 12.53
N LYS A 123 -6.36 10.13 12.97
CA LYS A 123 -6.11 10.68 14.31
C LYS A 123 -6.83 12.00 14.53
N ASN A 124 -6.78 12.92 13.56
CA ASN A 124 -7.45 14.21 13.64
C ASN A 124 -8.97 14.05 13.68
N CYS A 125 -9.53 13.15 12.87
CA CYS A 125 -10.97 12.86 12.89
C CYS A 125 -11.40 12.24 14.22
N ALA A 126 -10.64 11.27 14.74
CA ALA A 126 -10.90 10.68 16.05
C ALA A 126 -10.84 11.72 17.18
N HIS A 127 -9.89 12.66 17.11
CA HIS A 127 -9.77 13.74 18.08
C HIS A 127 -10.99 14.67 18.03
N GLN A 128 -11.41 15.09 16.83
CA GLN A 128 -12.59 15.94 16.67
C GLN A 128 -13.86 15.27 17.20
N ILE A 129 -14.05 13.96 16.95
CA ILE A 129 -15.18 13.21 17.50
C ILE A 129 -15.11 13.21 19.03
N PHE A 130 -13.92 13.00 19.61
CA PHE A 130 -13.76 12.99 21.06
C PHE A 130 -14.06 14.36 21.70
N GLU A 131 -13.56 15.45 21.12
CA GLU A 131 -13.85 16.81 21.57
C GLU A 131 -15.35 17.11 21.51
N LEU A 132 -16.03 16.71 20.43
CA LEU A 132 -17.47 16.90 20.28
C LEU A 132 -18.29 16.12 21.30
N ILE A 133 -17.86 14.91 21.67
CA ILE A 133 -18.56 14.03 22.61
C ILE A 133 -18.30 14.44 24.07
N ASP A 134 -17.08 14.88 24.41
CA ASP A 134 -16.70 15.25 25.79
C ASP A 134 -17.22 16.64 26.20
N ASP A 135 -17.59 17.47 25.23
CA ASP A 135 -18.26 18.76 25.49
C ASP A 135 -19.62 18.54 26.18
N LYS A 136 -19.75 19.09 27.39
CA LYS A 136 -20.95 18.99 28.23
C LYS A 136 -22.19 19.62 27.61
N GLU A 137 -22.05 20.64 26.77
CA GLU A 137 -23.20 21.25 26.11
C GLU A 137 -23.69 20.36 24.96
N ASN A 138 -22.77 19.76 24.21
CA ASN A 138 -23.11 18.78 23.17
C ASN A 138 -23.72 17.51 23.77
N ALA A 139 -23.22 17.05 24.92
CA ALA A 139 -23.76 15.89 25.61
C ALA A 139 -25.26 16.04 25.96
N LYS A 140 -25.75 17.25 26.23
CA LYS A 140 -27.19 17.52 26.48
C LYS A 140 -28.02 17.50 25.19
N LEU A 141 -27.40 17.80 24.06
CA LEU A 141 -28.05 17.88 22.74
C LEU A 141 -27.92 16.58 21.94
N ALA A 142 -27.10 15.62 22.39
CA ALA A 142 -26.90 14.32 21.76
C ALA A 142 -28.05 13.34 22.04
N TYR A 143 -29.25 13.68 21.55
CA TYR A 143 -30.42 12.80 21.58
C TYR A 143 -31.12 12.79 20.22
N VAL A 144 -31.96 11.77 20.02
CA VAL A 144 -32.84 11.67 18.86
C VAL A 144 -34.28 11.61 19.33
N THR A 145 -35.21 12.21 18.58
CA THR A 145 -36.63 12.16 18.91
C THR A 145 -37.32 10.98 18.25
N TYR A 146 -38.51 10.62 18.73
CA TYR A 146 -39.34 9.60 18.10
C TYR A 146 -39.71 9.98 16.65
N GLN A 147 -39.89 11.27 16.37
CA GLN A 147 -40.19 11.75 15.02
C GLN A 147 -39.01 11.52 14.07
N ASP A 148 -37.78 11.71 14.53
CA ASP A 148 -36.56 11.48 13.75
C ASP A 148 -36.45 9.99 13.38
N ILE A 149 -36.64 9.09 14.34
CA ILE A 149 -36.61 7.64 14.12
C ILE A 149 -37.71 7.21 13.13
N ARG A 150 -38.91 7.79 13.25
CA ARG A 150 -40.05 7.50 12.36
C ARG A 150 -39.86 8.03 10.94
N SER A 151 -39.11 9.12 10.78
CA SER A 151 -38.83 9.71 9.47
C SER A 151 -37.99 8.78 8.56
N ILE A 152 -37.28 7.83 9.17
CA ILE A 152 -36.44 6.85 8.46
C ILE A 152 -37.34 5.84 7.73
N GLN A 153 -37.32 5.89 6.40
CA GLN A 153 -38.15 5.02 5.54
C GLN A 153 -37.96 3.53 5.82
N ALA A 154 -36.75 3.12 6.20
CA ALA A 154 -36.43 1.72 6.50
C ALA A 154 -37.20 1.14 7.70
N PHE A 155 -37.71 1.97 8.61
CA PHE A 155 -38.41 1.55 9.83
C PHE A 155 -39.93 1.71 9.75
N GLN A 156 -40.47 2.07 8.59
CA GLN A 156 -41.91 2.17 8.40
C GLN A 156 -42.57 0.81 8.61
N GLU A 157 -43.68 0.80 9.36
CA GLU A 157 -44.49 -0.39 9.69
C GLU A 157 -43.75 -1.50 10.47
N GLN A 158 -42.59 -1.20 11.04
CA GLN A 158 -41.80 -2.14 11.84
C GLN A 158 -41.81 -1.78 13.33
N ILE A 159 -41.57 -2.77 14.18
CA ILE A 159 -41.37 -2.56 15.62
C ILE A 159 -39.92 -2.16 15.84
N VAL A 160 -39.71 -0.94 16.35
CA VAL A 160 -38.37 -0.44 16.67
C VAL A 160 -38.15 -0.51 18.18
N ILE A 161 -37.06 -1.19 18.57
CA ILE A 161 -36.63 -1.31 19.96
C ILE A 161 -35.30 -0.57 20.10
N ALA A 162 -35.27 0.49 20.90
CA ALA A 162 -34.05 1.23 21.21
C ALA A 162 -33.43 0.68 22.50
N ILE A 163 -32.18 0.23 22.41
CA ILE A 163 -31.43 -0.35 23.52
C ILE A 163 -30.30 0.60 23.90
N LYS A 164 -30.30 1.09 25.13
CA LYS A 164 -29.22 1.89 25.70
C LYS A 164 -28.49 1.05 26.74
N ALA A 165 -27.23 0.77 26.46
CA ALA A 165 -26.40 -0.08 27.30
C ALA A 165 -25.03 0.56 27.57
N PRO A 166 -24.38 0.26 28.70
CA PRO A 166 -23.05 0.76 29.00
C PRO A 166 -22.00 0.14 28.07
N GLU A 167 -20.79 0.71 28.10
CA GLU A 167 -19.63 0.18 27.38
C GLU A 167 -19.38 -1.31 27.70
N GLU A 168 -18.79 -2.03 26.74
CA GLU A 168 -18.51 -3.47 26.80
C GLU A 168 -19.74 -4.38 26.92
N THR A 169 -20.95 -3.88 26.66
CA THR A 169 -22.14 -4.72 26.54
C THR A 169 -22.03 -5.67 25.35
N LYS A 170 -22.31 -6.95 25.58
CA LYS A 170 -22.31 -7.99 24.55
C LYS A 170 -23.71 -8.21 24.01
N LEU A 171 -23.84 -8.14 22.68
CA LEU A 171 -25.05 -8.48 21.93
C LEU A 171 -24.82 -9.79 21.17
N GLU A 172 -25.55 -10.84 21.55
CA GLU A 172 -25.47 -12.17 20.93
C GLU A 172 -26.82 -12.49 20.27
N ILE A 173 -26.79 -12.83 18.98
CA ILE A 173 -27.97 -13.31 18.24
C ILE A 173 -27.71 -14.79 17.91
N PRO A 174 -28.19 -15.73 18.73
CA PRO A 174 -28.05 -17.16 18.45
C PRO A 174 -28.76 -17.55 17.15
N VAL A 175 -28.31 -18.64 16.54
CA VAL A 175 -28.94 -19.19 15.33
C VAL A 175 -30.41 -19.52 15.65
N PRO A 176 -31.38 -19.04 14.84
CA PRO A 176 -32.80 -19.26 15.11
C PRO A 176 -33.10 -20.77 15.18
N LYS A 177 -33.85 -21.19 16.21
CA LYS A 177 -34.36 -22.55 16.32
C LYS A 177 -35.86 -22.55 16.00
N ASP A 178 -36.23 -23.28 14.96
CA ASP A 178 -37.55 -23.75 14.49
C ASP A 178 -38.82 -22.87 14.61
N ASP A 179 -38.80 -21.67 15.22
CA ASP A 179 -39.83 -20.61 15.09
C ASP A 179 -39.63 -19.34 15.92
N HIS A 180 -38.48 -19.14 16.60
CA HIS A 180 -38.23 -17.91 17.37
C HIS A 180 -36.80 -17.39 17.18
N ILE A 181 -36.69 -16.06 17.17
CA ILE A 181 -35.43 -15.33 17.18
C ILE A 181 -35.24 -14.80 18.60
N GLU A 182 -34.12 -15.14 19.21
CA GLU A 182 -33.73 -14.59 20.50
C GLU A 182 -32.62 -13.57 20.32
N VAL A 183 -32.62 -12.53 21.15
CA VAL A 183 -31.54 -11.54 21.23
C VAL A 183 -31.07 -11.50 22.67
N HIS A 184 -29.83 -11.86 22.93
CA HIS A 184 -29.24 -11.87 24.26
C HIS A 184 -28.35 -10.64 24.44
N VAL A 185 -28.69 -9.78 25.40
CA VAL A 185 -27.91 -8.60 25.75
C VAL A 185 -27.35 -8.78 27.15
N LYS A 186 -26.03 -8.74 27.31
CA LYS A 186 -25.33 -8.95 28.59
C LYS A 186 -24.39 -7.80 28.88
N SER A 187 -24.59 -7.12 30.01
CA SER A 187 -23.72 -6.05 30.51
C SER A 187 -23.04 -6.47 31.81
N THR A 188 -21.78 -6.09 31.97
CA THR A 188 -20.97 -6.29 33.19
C THR A 188 -20.76 -5.01 33.99
N LYS A 189 -21.02 -3.84 33.40
CA LYS A 189 -20.68 -2.52 33.93
C LYS A 189 -21.87 -1.66 34.35
N GLY A 190 -23.10 -2.12 34.15
CA GLY A 190 -24.30 -1.38 34.54
C GLY A 190 -25.62 -1.94 33.99
N PRO A 191 -26.76 -1.34 34.37
CA PRO A 191 -28.08 -1.73 33.86
C PRO A 191 -28.21 -1.40 32.36
N ILE A 192 -29.15 -2.08 31.69
CA ILE A 192 -29.50 -1.86 30.28
C ILE A 192 -30.91 -1.28 30.25
N ASP A 193 -31.08 -0.15 29.59
CA ASP A 193 -32.38 0.47 29.36
C ASP A 193 -32.91 0.07 27.98
N VAL A 194 -34.18 -0.34 27.92
CA VAL A 194 -34.83 -0.77 26.67
C VAL A 194 -36.12 0.01 26.49
N TYR A 195 -36.26 0.65 25.32
CA TYR A 195 -37.42 1.47 24.96
C TYR A 195 -38.08 0.89 23.71
N LEU A 196 -39.41 0.80 23.76
CA LEU A 196 -40.22 0.46 22.60
C LEU A 196 -40.68 1.76 21.94
N CYS A 197 -40.30 1.99 20.68
CA CYS A 197 -40.85 3.09 19.91
C CYS A 197 -42.24 2.69 19.44
N GLU A 198 -43.26 3.01 20.24
CA GLU A 198 -44.63 2.67 19.92
C GLU A 198 -45.11 3.42 18.68
N VAL A 199 -45.79 2.70 17.79
CA VAL A 199 -46.64 3.29 16.78
C VAL A 199 -47.95 3.62 17.49
N GLU A 200 -48.19 4.89 17.81
CA GLU A 200 -49.56 5.32 18.11
C GLU A 200 -50.40 5.04 16.86
N LYS A 201 -51.07 3.89 16.86
CA LYS A 201 -52.24 3.68 16.01
C LYS A 201 -53.31 4.61 16.56
N GLU A 202 -53.62 5.65 15.80
CA GLU A 202 -54.71 6.57 16.09
C GLU A 202 -55.93 5.77 16.62
N LYS A 203 -56.31 6.01 17.87
CA LYS A 203 -57.60 5.54 18.37
C LYS A 203 -58.68 6.36 17.64
N PRO A 204 -59.59 5.75 16.89
CA PRO A 204 -60.73 6.48 16.36
C PRO A 204 -61.72 6.69 17.50
N GLY A 205 -61.75 7.91 18.03
CA GLY A 205 -62.91 8.43 18.76
C GLY A 205 -62.79 8.50 20.28
N ALA A 206 -62.43 9.68 20.77
CA ALA A 206 -63.09 10.28 21.94
C ALA A 206 -63.17 11.79 21.71
N LYS A 207 -64.41 12.28 21.72
CA LYS A 207 -64.80 13.67 21.43
C LYS A 207 -64.34 14.63 22.52
N THR A 208 -64.08 15.85 22.06
CA THR A 208 -64.21 17.17 22.67
C THR A 208 -64.74 17.26 24.10
N CYS A 209 -64.02 18.03 24.92
CA CYS A 209 -64.61 19.01 25.85
C CYS A 209 -63.73 20.26 25.84
N GLU A 210 -64.26 21.37 25.31
CA GLU A 210 -63.87 22.71 25.74
C GLU A 210 -64.31 22.87 27.21
N ASP A 211 -63.48 23.45 28.08
CA ASP A 211 -63.87 24.72 28.70
C ASP A 211 -62.66 25.46 29.31
N THR A 212 -62.85 26.77 29.36
CA THR A 212 -62.01 27.92 29.71
C THR A 212 -61.38 27.91 31.11
N ASP A 213 -60.18 28.49 31.26
CA ASP A 213 -60.02 29.77 31.99
C ASP A 213 -58.59 30.35 31.97
N THR A 214 -58.46 31.47 31.27
CA THR A 214 -57.88 32.77 31.68
C THR A 214 -56.83 32.83 32.80
N VAL A 215 -55.60 33.30 32.51
CA VAL A 215 -54.95 34.47 33.18
C VAL A 215 -53.86 35.04 32.26
N THR A 216 -54.03 36.32 31.93
CA THR A 216 -53.13 37.32 31.33
C THR A 216 -51.85 37.57 32.14
N SER A 217 -50.74 37.88 31.45
CA SER A 217 -49.84 39.00 31.79
C SER A 217 -48.89 39.30 30.62
N GLU A 218 -49.02 40.52 30.10
CA GLU A 218 -48.21 41.15 29.07
C GLU A 218 -46.82 41.51 29.61
N SER A 219 -45.79 41.46 28.77
CA SER A 219 -44.84 42.57 28.64
C SER A 219 -43.99 42.43 27.39
N GLU A 220 -43.90 43.54 26.70
CA GLU A 220 -43.31 43.81 25.40
C GLU A 220 -41.78 43.67 25.39
N THR A 221 -41.19 43.33 24.26
CA THR A 221 -40.36 44.32 23.52
C THR A 221 -40.03 43.81 22.13
N ASP A 222 -40.40 44.68 21.19
CA ASP A 222 -40.17 44.69 19.76
C ASP A 222 -38.67 44.86 19.46
N THR A 223 -38.13 44.17 18.43
CA THR A 223 -37.29 44.76 17.36
C THR A 223 -36.89 43.66 16.35
N SER A 224 -37.36 43.90 15.12
CA SER A 224 -37.01 43.35 13.81
C SER A 224 -35.57 42.89 13.56
N PHE A 225 -35.38 41.90 12.66
CA PHE A 225 -34.64 42.02 11.38
C PHE A 225 -34.43 40.63 10.72
N TYR A 226 -35.21 40.34 9.67
CA TYR A 226 -34.74 39.61 8.47
C TYR A 226 -34.32 40.69 7.44
N PRO A 227 -33.44 40.47 6.44
CA PRO A 227 -33.29 39.27 5.59
C PRO A 227 -31.77 38.94 5.38
N ASP A 228 -31.25 38.10 4.47
CA ASP A 228 -31.72 37.39 3.29
C ASP A 228 -30.69 36.30 2.94
N GLU A 229 -31.09 35.41 2.04
CA GLU A 229 -30.32 34.36 1.39
C GLU A 229 -28.95 34.81 0.83
N VAL A 230 -27.93 33.94 0.97
CA VAL A 230 -26.82 33.88 0.00
C VAL A 230 -26.63 32.45 -0.50
N ARG A 231 -27.20 32.27 -1.69
CA ARG A 231 -27.02 31.25 -2.72
C ARG A 231 -25.54 30.90 -2.97
N SER A 232 -25.20 29.62 -2.90
CA SER A 232 -23.90 29.08 -3.33
C SER A 232 -24.00 28.51 -4.75
N PRO A 233 -23.02 28.71 -5.67
CA PRO A 233 -23.08 28.17 -7.03
C PRO A 233 -22.54 26.74 -7.11
N MET A 234 -23.34 25.84 -7.69
CA MET A 234 -22.86 24.57 -8.26
C MET A 234 -22.16 24.85 -9.59
N GLU A 235 -20.89 24.45 -9.72
CA GLU A 235 -20.21 24.29 -11.01
C GLU A 235 -20.41 22.86 -11.53
N GLU A 236 -21.22 22.72 -12.58
CA GLU A 236 -21.31 21.53 -13.42
C GLU A 236 -20.08 21.41 -14.32
N LYS A 237 -19.29 20.33 -14.17
CA LYS A 237 -18.27 19.96 -15.15
C LYS A 237 -18.89 19.09 -16.26
N LYS A 238 -18.85 19.60 -17.49
CA LYS A 238 -19.20 18.89 -18.73
C LYS A 238 -18.25 17.70 -19.01
N PRO A 239 -18.72 16.60 -19.61
CA PRO A 239 -17.86 15.51 -20.10
C PRO A 239 -17.11 15.90 -21.38
N PHE A 240 -15.90 15.36 -21.52
CA PHE A 240 -14.96 15.56 -22.61
C PHE A 240 -15.23 14.54 -23.73
N GLU A 241 -15.56 15.00 -24.94
CA GLU A 241 -15.63 14.17 -26.16
C GLU A 241 -14.26 14.13 -26.86
N MET A 242 -13.83 12.93 -27.29
CA MET A 242 -12.68 12.75 -28.19
C MET A 242 -13.16 12.70 -29.65
N PRO A 243 -12.40 13.26 -30.61
CA PRO A 243 -12.66 13.05 -32.04
C PRO A 243 -11.93 11.82 -32.59
N ASP A 244 -12.52 11.24 -33.64
CA ASP A 244 -12.07 10.06 -34.43
C ASP A 244 -10.65 10.13 -34.99
#